data_AF-A0A2P4YLR1-F1
#
_entry.id   AF-A0A2P4YLR1-F1
#
_cell.length_a   1.000
_cell.length_b   1.000
_cell.length_c   1.000
_cell.angle_alpha   90.00
_cell.angle_beta   90.00
_cell.angle_gamma   90.00
#
_symmetry.space_group_name_H-M   'P 1'
#
loop_
_entity.id
_entity.type
_entity.pdbx_description
1 polymer ?
#
loop_
_entity_poly.entity_id
_entity_poly.type
_entity_poly.pdbx_seq_one_letter_code
_entity_poly.pdbx_strand_id
1 'polypeptide(L)'
;MGQTHSAPPDEAKQFRRMVVATYHGDIEALRSIYRPELRGLQISRATYLDIYVQEHTHLETLTDSLEREERLNELQDEKMEFYSAVEQGKLALGDTLLHIAVRLGHTEVVDFMLLIDYQESQRAIATLGITGSANSTSLSPATAHQVSLPPLPMNTPNFKGELPRDVVGGNCSLQLLLATIDDVQEIFGSNYRDEPKVHRLVRSLRRIWPLWMFEGQQEAVALVRVICDVRTSDPAFGGLVKVAMAVAERFRVAVSRDGIRVAMSLLAGSDGDIHQARQMFMKEWTAERKSQELATIFQRWFPLYKLNGRRKDSDEEETRIIFFDAAMATWLQIAQDLHLFSRNMKDVNTGWGHIELPEAAELKRYDPQVWQRRISPPPASVGDLCVHINSLEGYLRLPHLTV
;
A
#
# COMPACT_ATOMS: atom_id res chain seq x y z
N MET A 1 31.58 1.04 -2.23
CA MET A 1 32.13 2.23 -1.53
C MET A 1 31.08 3.32 -1.60
N GLY A 2 30.19 3.38 -0.59
CA GLY A 2 29.07 4.32 -0.59
C GLY A 2 29.56 5.70 -0.20
N GLN A 3 29.45 6.66 -1.11
CA GLN A 3 29.53 8.07 -0.73
C GLN A 3 28.29 8.38 0.12
N THR A 4 28.46 8.35 1.44
CA THR A 4 27.58 9.07 2.34
C THR A 4 27.78 10.55 2.04
N HIS A 5 26.99 11.10 1.12
CA HIS A 5 26.85 12.54 1.02
C HIS A 5 26.26 12.99 2.35
N SER A 6 27.11 13.50 3.25
CA SER A 6 26.67 14.18 4.46
C SER A 6 25.77 15.31 3.99
N ALA A 7 24.45 15.16 4.17
CA ALA A 7 23.49 16.21 3.89
C ALA A 7 23.93 17.46 4.68
N PRO A 8 23.76 18.67 4.12
CA PRO A 8 23.95 19.91 4.86
C PRO A 8 23.29 19.85 6.25
N PRO A 9 23.85 20.50 7.29
CA PRO A 9 23.36 20.37 8.66
C PRO A 9 21.85 20.62 8.81
N ASP A 10 21.30 21.58 8.07
CA ASP A 10 19.88 21.91 8.09
C ASP A 10 19.00 20.83 7.45
N GLU A 11 19.48 20.19 6.38
CA GLU A 11 18.80 19.05 5.76
C GLU A 11 18.83 17.83 6.68
N ALA A 12 19.95 17.61 7.38
CA ALA A 12 20.09 16.53 8.33
C ALA A 12 19.14 16.70 9.54
N LYS A 13 19.02 17.92 10.07
CA LYS A 13 18.02 18.27 11.12
C LYS A 13 16.59 18.08 10.63
N GLN A 14 16.28 18.55 9.42
CA GLN A 14 14.95 18.36 8.84
C GLN A 14 14.62 16.88 8.66
N PHE A 15 15.56 16.10 8.14
CA PHE A 15 15.42 14.66 7.97
C PHE A 15 15.22 13.94 9.31
N ARG A 16 15.94 14.31 10.37
CA ARG A 16 15.71 13.78 11.73
C ARG A 16 14.27 14.00 12.18
N ARG A 17 13.72 15.21 12.01
CA ARG A 17 12.31 15.48 12.36
C ARG A 17 11.34 14.63 11.54
N MET A 18 11.60 14.45 10.25
CA MET A 18 10.82 13.56 9.39
C MET A 18 10.90 12.10 9.86
N VAL A 19 12.08 11.63 10.27
CA VAL A 19 12.30 10.29 10.84
C VAL A 19 11.46 10.09 12.11
N VAL A 20 11.48 11.05 13.04
CA VAL A 20 10.69 10.98 14.28
C VAL A 20 9.19 10.91 13.97
N ALA A 21 8.68 11.81 13.11
CA ALA A 21 7.26 11.80 12.73
C ALA A 21 6.86 10.48 12.03
N THR A 22 7.72 9.97 11.15
CA THR A 22 7.52 8.67 10.47
C THR A 22 7.54 7.52 11.47
N TYR A 23 8.46 7.52 12.44
CA TYR A 23 8.57 6.48 13.46
C TYR A 23 7.29 6.39 14.32
N HIS A 24 6.73 7.53 14.71
CA HIS A 24 5.46 7.57 15.44
C HIS A 24 4.22 7.34 14.58
N GLY A 25 4.35 7.33 13.25
CA GLY A 25 3.20 7.27 12.34
C GLY A 25 2.36 8.56 12.33
N ASP A 26 2.93 9.69 12.78
CA ASP A 26 2.24 10.98 12.85
C ASP A 26 2.29 11.68 11.49
N ILE A 27 1.22 11.47 10.71
CA ILE A 27 1.08 12.02 9.36
C ILE A 27 0.94 13.53 9.38
N GLU A 28 0.28 14.11 10.38
CA GLU A 28 0.05 15.55 10.43
C GLU A 28 1.33 16.29 10.77
N ALA A 29 2.10 15.77 11.74
CA ALA A 29 3.45 16.26 12.00
C ALA A 29 4.31 16.10 10.75
N LEU A 30 4.32 14.92 10.12
CA LEU A 30 5.12 14.65 8.91
C LEU A 30 4.74 15.61 7.78
N ARG A 31 3.45 15.82 7.52
CA ARG A 31 2.93 16.71 6.46
C ARG A 31 3.47 18.13 6.60
N SER A 32 3.53 18.65 7.83
CA SER A 32 4.03 20.02 8.09
C SER A 32 5.53 20.20 7.84
N ILE A 33 6.31 19.12 7.88
CA ILE A 33 7.77 19.13 7.78
C ILE A 33 8.30 18.35 6.56
N TYR A 34 7.44 17.77 5.74
CA TYR A 34 7.87 16.86 4.69
C TYR A 34 8.63 17.61 3.59
N ARG A 35 9.89 17.21 3.37
CA ARG A 35 10.68 17.62 2.21
C ARG A 35 10.92 16.42 1.30
N PRO A 36 10.27 16.36 0.11
CA PRO A 36 10.39 15.24 -0.81
C PRO A 36 11.83 14.95 -1.24
N GLU A 37 12.70 15.96 -1.31
CA GLU A 37 14.10 15.85 -1.73
C GLU A 37 14.92 15.02 -0.74
N LEU A 38 14.51 15.01 0.53
CA LEU A 38 15.21 14.34 1.63
C LEU A 38 14.76 12.89 1.83
N ARG A 39 13.74 12.42 1.10
CA ARG A 39 13.16 11.08 1.32
C ARG A 39 14.13 9.93 1.07
N GLY A 40 15.16 10.17 0.24
CA GLY A 40 16.22 9.21 -0.07
C GLY A 40 17.39 9.21 0.91
N LEU A 41 17.43 10.15 1.87
CA LEU A 41 18.45 10.13 2.92
C LEU A 41 18.28 8.91 3.82
N GLN A 42 19.40 8.50 4.40
CA GLN A 42 19.51 7.29 5.22
C GLN A 42 19.91 7.66 6.64
N ILE A 43 19.31 7.00 7.62
CA ILE A 43 19.67 7.19 9.03
C ILE A 43 21.13 6.80 9.24
N SER A 44 21.92 7.72 9.81
CA SER A 44 23.30 7.49 10.21
C SER A 44 23.48 7.84 11.68
N ARG A 45 24.11 6.96 12.44
CA ARG A 45 24.43 7.19 13.86
C ARG A 45 25.33 8.41 14.04
N ALA A 46 26.31 8.58 13.16
CA ALA A 46 27.24 9.71 13.21
C ALA A 46 26.48 11.03 13.00
N THR A 47 25.67 11.10 11.94
CA THR A 47 24.87 12.29 11.62
C THR A 47 23.88 12.63 12.73
N TYR A 48 23.23 11.62 13.34
CA TYR A 48 22.32 11.83 14.46
C TYR A 48 23.05 12.41 15.68
N LEU A 49 24.22 11.86 16.03
CA LEU A 49 25.03 12.36 17.15
C LEU A 49 25.55 13.78 16.90
N ASP A 50 25.97 14.10 15.68
CA ASP A 50 26.44 15.44 15.33
C ASP A 50 25.31 16.47 15.48
N ILE A 51 24.10 16.15 15.02
CA ILE A 51 22.92 17.01 15.21
C ILE A 51 22.61 17.18 16.70
N TYR A 52 22.62 16.09 17.46
CA TYR A 52 22.35 16.12 18.90
C TYR A 52 23.33 17.04 19.64
N VAL A 53 24.64 16.92 19.36
CA VAL A 53 25.66 17.78 19.98
C VAL A 53 25.44 19.25 19.62
N GLN A 54 25.16 19.54 18.35
CA GLN A 54 24.87 20.91 17.91
C GLN A 54 23.63 21.50 18.59
N GLU A 55 22.54 20.73 18.69
CA GLU A 55 21.32 21.19 19.36
C GLU A 55 21.53 21.34 20.86
N HIS A 56 22.23 20.42 21.52
CA HIS A 56 22.57 20.52 22.93
C HIS A 56 23.35 21.81 23.22
N THR A 57 24.41 22.08 22.44
CA THR A 57 25.19 23.32 22.60
C THR A 57 24.37 24.58 22.35
N HIS A 58 23.40 24.54 21.43
CA HIS A 58 22.50 25.67 21.20
C HIS A 58 21.53 25.89 22.38
N LEU A 59 20.94 24.81 22.90
CA LEU A 59 20.02 24.89 24.05
C LEU A 59 20.73 25.40 25.31
N GLU A 60 22.01 25.06 25.51
CA GLU A 60 22.81 25.60 26.62
C GLU A 60 22.95 27.13 26.60
N THR A 61 22.80 27.77 25.43
CA THR A 61 22.85 29.24 25.28
C THR A 61 21.55 29.94 25.66
N LEU A 62 20.45 29.20 25.89
CA LEU A 62 19.17 29.78 26.30
C LEU A 62 19.28 30.42 27.68
N THR A 63 18.80 31.67 27.78
CA THR A 63 18.85 32.46 29.02
C THR A 63 17.78 32.04 30.04
N ASP A 64 16.63 31.56 29.57
CA ASP A 64 15.58 31.03 30.44
C ASP A 64 15.98 29.63 30.92
N SER A 65 16.20 29.49 32.23
CA SER A 65 16.63 28.22 32.82
C SER A 65 15.57 27.13 32.75
N LEU A 66 14.29 27.49 32.84
CA LEU A 66 13.18 26.53 32.82
C LEU A 66 12.99 25.99 31.40
N GLU A 67 12.91 26.89 30.41
CA GLU A 67 12.78 26.52 28.99
C GLU A 67 13.98 25.67 28.53
N ARG A 68 15.19 26.03 28.97
CA ARG A 68 16.41 25.27 28.69
C ARG A 68 16.35 23.85 29.25
N GLU A 69 15.95 23.69 30.52
CA GLU A 69 15.89 22.37 31.16
C GLU A 69 14.82 21.48 30.51
N GLU A 70 13.64 22.04 30.21
CA GLU A 70 12.56 21.34 29.51
C GLU A 70 13.02 20.82 28.14
N ARG A 71 13.61 21.69 27.31
CA ARG A 71 14.09 21.29 25.98
C ARG A 71 15.28 20.32 26.01
N LEU A 72 16.17 20.44 26.99
CA LEU A 72 17.27 19.48 27.15
C LEU A 72 16.75 18.10 27.54
N ASN A 73 15.70 18.03 28.36
CA ASN A 73 15.05 16.77 28.70
C ASN A 73 14.37 16.16 27.48
N GLU A 74 13.61 16.92 26.69
CA GLU A 74 13.00 16.44 25.44
C GLU A 74 14.06 15.89 24.47
N LEU A 75 15.17 16.62 24.29
CA LEU A 75 16.27 16.20 23.42
C LEU A 75 16.95 14.91 23.92
N GLN A 76 17.10 14.76 25.25
CA GLN A 76 17.63 13.56 25.88
C GLN A 76 16.68 12.37 25.73
N ASP A 77 15.38 12.58 25.93
CA ASP A 77 14.35 11.54 25.81
C ASP A 77 14.28 11.02 24.38
N GLU A 78 14.30 11.91 23.38
CA GLU A 78 14.33 11.50 21.97
C GLU A 78 15.60 10.69 21.63
N LYS A 79 16.77 11.10 22.15
CA LYS A 79 18.01 10.34 21.97
C LYS A 79 17.87 8.93 22.55
N MET A 80 17.32 8.81 23.76
CA MET A 80 17.12 7.52 24.42
C MET A 80 16.13 6.65 23.65
N GLU A 81 15.04 7.23 23.14
CA GLU A 81 14.07 6.53 22.31
C GLU A 81 14.70 6.05 21.00
N PHE A 82 15.49 6.88 20.32
CA PHE A 82 16.18 6.49 19.09
C PHE A 82 17.08 5.27 19.30
N TYR A 83 17.92 5.28 20.35
CA TYR A 83 18.79 4.14 20.65
C TYR A 83 18.00 2.89 21.02
N SER A 84 16.95 3.03 21.84
CA SER A 84 16.05 1.94 22.19
C SER A 84 15.36 1.34 20.96
N ALA A 85 14.90 2.17 20.03
CA ALA A 85 14.27 1.74 18.79
C ALA A 85 15.25 0.98 17.87
N VAL A 86 16.51 1.40 17.81
CA VAL A 86 17.57 0.68 17.07
C VAL A 86 17.88 -0.67 17.72
N GLU A 87 18.00 -0.73 19.05
CA GLU A 87 18.26 -1.97 19.80
C GLU A 87 17.11 -2.99 19.67
N GLN A 88 15.86 -2.50 19.69
CA GLN A 88 14.67 -3.31 19.49
C GLN A 88 14.45 -3.73 18.02
N GLY A 89 15.27 -3.24 17.10
CA GLY A 89 15.12 -3.51 15.66
C GLY A 89 13.90 -2.84 15.01
N LYS A 90 13.28 -1.87 15.69
CA LYS A 90 12.22 -1.01 15.13
C LYS A 90 12.77 0.02 14.15
N LEU A 91 14.04 0.39 14.31
CA LEU A 91 14.82 1.16 13.35
C LEU A 91 16.09 0.37 13.01
N ALA A 92 16.59 0.51 11.79
CA ALA A 92 17.93 0.08 11.42
C ALA A 92 18.75 1.24 10.85
N LEU A 93 20.05 1.23 11.10
CA LEU A 93 20.95 2.18 10.45
C LEU A 93 20.91 1.97 8.93
N GLY A 94 20.90 3.07 8.19
CA GLY A 94 20.71 3.09 6.76
C GLY A 94 19.24 3.09 6.31
N ASP A 95 18.27 2.95 7.23
CA ASP A 95 16.86 3.02 6.87
C ASP A 95 16.55 4.42 6.29
N THR A 96 15.81 4.45 5.18
CA THR A 96 15.13 5.66 4.68
C THR A 96 13.76 5.80 5.35
N LEU A 97 13.07 6.93 5.17
CA LEU A 97 11.69 7.10 5.68
C LEU A 97 10.76 5.96 5.25
N LEU A 98 10.93 5.47 4.01
CA LEU A 98 10.13 4.38 3.50
C LEU A 98 10.41 3.06 4.23
N HIS A 99 11.66 2.75 4.56
CA HIS A 99 11.98 1.56 5.36
C HIS A 99 11.28 1.61 6.71
N ILE A 100 11.33 2.77 7.39
CA ILE A 100 10.74 2.97 8.71
C ILE A 100 9.23 2.78 8.64
N ALA A 101 8.56 3.48 7.71
CA ALA A 101 7.11 3.38 7.55
C ALA A 101 6.67 1.94 7.25
N VAL A 102 7.42 1.25 6.39
CA VAL A 102 7.12 -0.13 6.00
C VAL A 102 7.35 -1.11 7.17
N ARG A 103 8.50 -1.00 7.86
CA ARG A 103 8.89 -1.86 8.99
C ARG A 103 7.92 -1.75 10.16
N LEU A 104 7.41 -0.55 10.41
CA LEU A 104 6.47 -0.28 11.50
C LEU A 104 5.00 -0.48 11.11
N GLY A 105 4.71 -0.76 9.84
CA GLY A 105 3.34 -1.01 9.39
C GLY A 105 2.51 0.24 9.11
N HIS A 106 3.12 1.41 9.02
CA HIS A 106 2.47 2.72 8.86
C HIS A 106 1.99 2.93 7.42
N THR A 107 0.93 2.21 7.04
CA THR A 107 0.36 2.22 5.68
C THR A 107 -0.02 3.62 5.22
N GLU A 108 -0.58 4.42 6.12
CA GLU A 108 -1.03 5.77 5.80
C GLU A 108 0.13 6.74 5.54
N VAL A 109 1.29 6.53 6.18
CA VAL A 109 2.53 7.29 5.89
C VAL A 109 3.07 6.91 4.51
N VAL A 110 3.05 5.63 4.15
CA VAL A 110 3.45 5.17 2.80
C VAL A 110 2.53 5.77 1.75
N ASP A 111 1.21 5.69 1.95
CA ASP A 111 0.22 6.32 1.07
C ASP A 111 0.45 7.84 0.97
N PHE A 112 0.72 8.54 2.07
CA PHE A 112 1.09 9.96 2.04
C PHE A 112 2.31 10.19 1.14
N MET A 113 3.40 9.45 1.33
CA MET A 113 4.62 9.59 0.50
C MET A 113 4.40 9.31 -0.99
N LEU A 114 3.43 8.45 -1.34
CA LEU A 114 3.05 8.12 -2.72
C LEU A 114 2.14 9.18 -3.37
N LEU A 115 1.26 9.79 -2.57
CA LEU A 115 0.14 10.61 -3.05
C LEU A 115 0.39 12.10 -2.95
N ILE A 116 1.53 12.52 -2.39
CA ILE A 116 1.93 13.93 -2.40
C ILE A 116 2.01 14.41 -3.85
N ASP A 117 0.93 15.04 -4.28
CA ASP A 117 0.82 15.79 -5.52
C ASP A 117 1.81 16.95 -5.45
N TYR A 118 2.69 17.03 -6.43
CA TYR A 118 3.72 18.07 -6.55
C TYR A 118 3.17 19.47 -6.89
N GLN A 119 1.92 19.81 -6.56
CA GLN A 119 1.31 21.08 -7.01
C GLN A 119 0.47 21.86 -5.98
N GLU A 120 0.83 21.83 -4.69
CA GLU A 120 0.29 22.84 -3.74
C GLU A 120 1.28 23.89 -3.23
N SER A 121 2.51 23.98 -3.76
CA SER A 121 3.47 25.01 -3.30
C SER A 121 3.96 26.00 -4.36
N GLN A 122 3.16 26.29 -5.40
CA GLN A 122 3.44 27.44 -6.28
C GLN A 122 2.25 28.35 -6.59
N ARG A 123 0.99 27.93 -6.38
CA ARG A 123 -0.17 28.83 -6.60
C ARG A 123 -0.50 29.74 -5.40
N ALA A 124 -0.01 29.46 -4.20
CA ALA A 124 -0.26 30.30 -3.04
C ALA A 124 0.61 31.58 -2.97
N ILE A 125 1.68 31.68 -3.78
CA ILE A 125 2.57 32.86 -3.80
C ILE A 125 2.23 33.83 -4.96
N ALA A 126 1.46 33.39 -5.96
CA ALA A 126 1.07 34.24 -7.09
C ALA A 126 -0.17 35.13 -6.82
N THR A 127 -0.90 34.93 -5.71
CA THR A 127 -2.12 35.70 -5.39
C THR A 127 -1.87 36.89 -4.45
N LEU A 128 -0.60 37.24 -4.17
CA LEU A 128 -0.23 38.40 -3.34
C LEU A 128 0.57 39.48 -4.10
N GLY A 129 0.59 39.41 -5.44
CA GLY A 129 1.37 40.32 -6.30
C GLY A 129 0.60 41.05 -7.39
N ILE A 130 -0.72 41.24 -7.27
CA ILE A 130 -1.49 42.08 -8.21
C ILE A 130 -2.03 43.32 -7.49
N THR A 131 -1.11 44.16 -7.04
CA THR A 131 -1.35 45.59 -6.84
C THR A 131 -0.11 46.35 -7.32
N GLY A 132 -0.16 46.88 -8.55
CA GLY A 132 0.80 47.90 -8.99
C GLY A 132 1.26 47.80 -10.44
N SER A 133 0.55 48.55 -11.30
CA SER A 133 1.06 49.33 -12.44
C SER A 133 1.77 48.64 -13.61
N ALA A 134 1.26 48.97 -14.81
CA ALA A 134 1.81 48.65 -16.11
C ALA A 134 3.21 49.24 -16.35
N ASN A 135 4.10 48.48 -16.99
CA ASN A 135 4.75 48.86 -18.25
C ASN A 135 5.60 47.71 -18.83
N SER A 136 5.58 47.66 -20.16
CA SER A 136 6.21 46.69 -21.06
C SER A 136 7.74 46.66 -21.02
N THR A 137 8.35 45.48 -20.99
CA THR A 137 9.51 45.13 -21.85
C THR A 137 9.72 43.62 -21.92
N SER A 138 9.99 43.13 -23.13
CA SER A 138 10.30 41.75 -23.49
C SER A 138 11.49 41.19 -22.71
N LEU A 139 11.31 40.04 -22.06
CA LEU A 139 12.38 39.12 -21.66
C LEU A 139 11.86 37.68 -21.78
N SER A 140 12.69 36.84 -22.39
CA SER A 140 12.47 35.47 -22.86
C SER A 140 11.79 34.53 -21.86
N PRO A 141 11.11 33.46 -22.32
CA PRO A 141 10.59 32.44 -21.41
C PRO A 141 11.79 31.72 -20.78
N ALA A 142 12.08 32.07 -19.53
CA ALA A 142 12.94 31.24 -18.69
C ALA A 142 12.24 29.88 -18.58
N THR A 143 12.74 28.90 -19.31
CA THR A 143 12.47 27.48 -19.06
C THR A 143 12.86 27.21 -17.62
N ALA A 144 11.87 27.29 -16.72
CA ALA A 144 11.97 26.70 -15.40
C ALA A 144 12.21 25.21 -15.64
N HIS A 145 13.48 24.80 -15.57
CA HIS A 145 13.85 23.40 -15.47
C HIS A 145 13.20 22.89 -14.19
N GLN A 146 11.98 22.36 -14.31
CA GLN A 146 11.36 21.52 -13.29
C GLN A 146 12.27 20.30 -13.17
N VAL A 147 13.16 20.33 -12.17
CA VAL A 147 13.94 19.18 -11.75
C VAL A 147 12.91 18.16 -11.23
N SER A 148 12.85 17.01 -11.88
CA SER A 148 12.00 15.89 -11.45
C SER A 148 12.37 15.50 -10.03
N LEU A 149 11.36 15.33 -9.16
CA LEU A 149 11.57 14.79 -7.82
C LEU A 149 12.32 13.44 -7.92
N PRO A 150 13.28 13.18 -7.02
CA PRO A 150 13.98 11.90 -7.01
C PRO A 150 12.97 10.79 -6.76
N PRO A 151 12.97 9.66 -7.50
CA PRO A 151 12.00 8.58 -7.33
C PRO A 151 11.94 8.07 -5.89
N LEU A 152 10.84 7.40 -5.53
CA LEU A 152 10.76 6.74 -4.22
C LEU A 152 11.93 5.76 -4.07
N PRO A 153 12.60 5.71 -2.90
CA PRO A 153 13.79 4.89 -2.69
C PRO A 153 13.44 3.39 -2.49
N MET A 154 12.62 2.83 -3.38
CA MET A 154 12.17 1.43 -3.38
C MET A 154 13.32 0.44 -3.59
N ASN A 155 14.39 0.88 -4.25
CA ASN A 155 15.56 0.08 -4.60
C ASN A 155 16.82 0.53 -3.87
N THR A 156 16.69 1.42 -2.87
CA THR A 156 17.82 1.86 -2.04
C THR A 156 17.94 0.90 -0.87
N PRO A 157 19.01 0.09 -0.73
CA PRO A 157 19.19 -0.76 0.42
C PRO A 157 19.63 0.04 1.65
N ASN A 158 19.18 -0.36 2.83
CA ASN A 158 19.74 0.13 4.10
C ASN A 158 21.19 -0.39 4.30
N PHE A 159 21.82 -0.05 5.43
CA PHE A 159 23.22 -0.44 5.67
C PHE A 159 23.40 -1.94 5.90
N LYS A 160 22.31 -2.69 6.10
CA LYS A 160 22.30 -4.16 6.14
C LYS A 160 22.10 -4.80 4.76
N GLY A 161 21.82 -4.02 3.72
CA GLY A 161 21.50 -4.52 2.39
C GLY A 161 20.02 -4.84 2.17
N GLU A 162 19.15 -4.54 3.14
CA GLU A 162 17.70 -4.81 3.05
C GLU A 162 17.02 -3.69 2.26
N LEU A 163 16.10 -4.05 1.36
CA LEU A 163 15.21 -3.13 0.67
C LEU A 163 13.93 -2.88 1.49
N PRO A 164 13.13 -1.84 1.19
CA PRO A 164 11.83 -1.63 1.82
C PRO A 164 10.92 -2.87 1.77
N ARG A 165 10.93 -3.62 0.65
CA ARG A 165 10.18 -4.86 0.49
C ARG A 165 10.59 -5.98 1.46
N ASP A 166 11.84 -5.97 1.91
CA ASP A 166 12.40 -7.01 2.78
C ASP A 166 12.07 -6.75 4.26
N VAL A 167 11.77 -5.50 4.61
CA VAL A 167 11.54 -5.07 6.00
C VAL A 167 10.06 -4.99 6.39
N VAL A 168 9.14 -5.24 5.45
CA VAL A 168 7.68 -5.16 5.64
C VAL A 168 7.12 -6.16 6.66
N GLY A 169 7.89 -7.21 6.98
CA GLY A 169 7.48 -8.26 7.91
C GLY A 169 6.19 -8.95 7.46
N GLY A 170 5.27 -9.19 8.39
CA GLY A 170 4.01 -9.89 8.15
C GLY A 170 2.84 -9.02 7.66
N ASN A 171 3.05 -7.74 7.34
CA ASN A 171 1.97 -6.83 6.95
C ASN A 171 1.56 -7.05 5.49
N CYS A 172 0.53 -7.88 5.27
CA CYS A 172 0.05 -8.26 3.94
C CYS A 172 -0.46 -7.07 3.11
N SER A 173 -1.12 -6.10 3.73
CA SER A 173 -1.59 -4.87 3.06
C SER A 173 -0.43 -4.07 2.47
N LEU A 174 0.66 -3.90 3.23
CA LEU A 174 1.86 -3.22 2.75
C LEU A 174 2.63 -4.05 1.71
N GLN A 175 2.76 -5.36 1.90
CA GLN A 175 3.36 -6.25 0.89
C GLN A 175 2.67 -6.07 -0.46
N LEU A 176 1.34 -6.03 -0.44
CA LEU A 176 0.53 -5.84 -1.63
C LEU A 176 0.71 -4.44 -2.24
N LEU A 177 0.75 -3.39 -1.41
CA LEU A 177 1.02 -2.02 -1.88
C LEU A 177 2.39 -1.92 -2.56
N LEU A 178 3.44 -2.46 -1.95
CA LEU A 178 4.80 -2.44 -2.50
C LEU A 178 4.87 -3.18 -3.85
N ALA A 179 4.21 -4.33 -3.97
CA ALA A 179 4.11 -5.05 -5.24
C ALA A 179 3.39 -4.23 -6.33
N THR A 180 2.32 -3.51 -5.97
CA THR A 180 1.63 -2.62 -6.93
C THR A 180 2.48 -1.42 -7.35
N ILE A 181 3.40 -0.95 -6.50
CA ILE A 181 4.37 0.09 -6.89
C ILE A 181 5.33 -0.45 -7.96
N ASP A 182 5.81 -1.70 -7.80
CA ASP A 182 6.66 -2.34 -8.82
C ASP A 182 5.89 -2.45 -10.16
N ASP A 183 4.61 -2.85 -10.13
CA ASP A 183 3.77 -2.95 -11.34
C ASP A 183 3.63 -1.57 -12.03
N VAL A 184 3.48 -0.48 -11.26
CA VAL A 184 3.45 0.89 -11.80
C VAL A 184 4.78 1.28 -12.45
N GLN A 185 5.90 0.97 -11.79
CA GLN A 185 7.23 1.27 -12.31
C GLN A 185 7.57 0.45 -13.56
N GLU A 186 7.09 -0.80 -13.65
CA GLU A 186 7.25 -1.63 -14.84
C GLU A 186 6.49 -1.05 -16.05
N ILE A 187 5.29 -0.54 -15.83
CA ILE A 187 4.41 -0.07 -16.91
C ILE A 187 4.76 1.36 -17.37
N PHE A 188 5.02 2.27 -16.44
CA PHE A 188 5.25 3.70 -16.71
C PHE A 188 6.72 4.13 -16.61
N GLY A 189 7.59 3.29 -16.05
CA GLY A 189 8.97 3.64 -15.72
C GLY A 189 9.09 4.38 -14.39
N SER A 190 10.29 4.39 -13.81
CA SER A 190 10.58 5.01 -12.50
C SER A 190 10.52 6.53 -12.46
N ASN A 191 10.50 7.20 -13.63
CA ASN A 191 10.58 8.66 -13.75
C ASN A 191 9.30 9.27 -14.34
N TYR A 192 8.18 8.56 -14.21
CA TYR A 192 6.90 9.02 -14.74
C TYR A 192 6.40 10.24 -13.98
N ARG A 193 6.10 11.34 -14.68
CA ARG A 193 5.76 12.64 -14.06
C ARG A 193 4.45 12.62 -13.28
N ASP A 194 3.45 11.86 -13.75
CA ASP A 194 2.13 11.78 -13.12
C ASP A 194 2.01 10.55 -12.20
N GLU A 195 3.12 10.08 -11.63
CA GLU A 195 3.15 8.93 -10.71
C GLU A 195 2.13 9.05 -9.55
N PRO A 196 1.94 10.22 -8.89
CA PRO A 196 0.91 10.37 -7.86
C PRO A 196 -0.51 10.12 -8.36
N LYS A 197 -0.81 10.46 -9.63
CA LYS A 197 -2.12 10.18 -10.25
C LYS A 197 -2.34 8.67 -10.40
N VAL A 198 -1.31 7.92 -10.76
CA VAL A 198 -1.37 6.46 -10.86
C VAL A 198 -1.52 5.82 -9.47
N HIS A 199 -0.79 6.31 -8.46
CA HIS A 199 -0.95 5.79 -7.09
C HIS A 199 -2.30 6.14 -6.47
N ARG A 200 -2.91 7.29 -6.83
CA ARG A 200 -4.31 7.59 -6.50
C ARG A 200 -5.26 6.55 -7.11
N LEU A 201 -5.09 6.22 -8.38
CA LEU A 201 -5.85 5.14 -9.02
C LEU A 201 -5.67 3.82 -8.26
N VAL A 202 -4.43 3.40 -7.98
CA VAL A 202 -4.16 2.15 -7.24
C VAL A 202 -4.84 2.16 -5.86
N ARG A 203 -4.76 3.27 -5.13
CA ARG A 203 -5.44 3.44 -3.83
C ARG A 203 -6.96 3.29 -3.96
N SER A 204 -7.58 3.92 -4.96
CA SER A 204 -9.02 3.77 -5.21
C SER A 204 -9.38 2.32 -5.57
N LEU A 205 -8.61 1.68 -6.44
CA LEU A 205 -8.81 0.29 -6.84
C LEU A 205 -8.72 -0.68 -5.64
N ARG A 206 -7.76 -0.48 -4.72
CA ARG A 206 -7.64 -1.25 -3.47
C ARG A 206 -8.90 -1.16 -2.59
N ARG A 207 -9.58 -0.01 -2.59
CA ARG A 207 -10.81 0.21 -1.81
C ARG A 207 -12.03 -0.38 -2.50
N ILE A 208 -12.06 -0.35 -3.83
CA ILE A 208 -13.17 -0.84 -4.66
C ILE A 208 -13.15 -2.37 -4.73
N TRP A 209 -11.99 -2.98 -4.94
CA TRP A 209 -11.89 -4.39 -5.29
C TRP A 209 -12.57 -5.39 -4.33
N PRO A 210 -12.47 -5.28 -2.99
CA PRO A 210 -13.18 -6.20 -2.09
C PRO A 210 -14.71 -6.02 -2.11
N LEU A 211 -15.23 -4.95 -2.72
CA LEU A 211 -16.66 -4.67 -2.90
C LEU A 211 -17.14 -5.02 -4.32
N TRP A 212 -16.31 -4.76 -5.32
CA TRP A 212 -16.50 -5.13 -6.71
C TRP A 212 -15.20 -5.74 -7.22
N MET A 213 -15.17 -7.06 -7.32
CA MET A 213 -14.03 -7.85 -7.78
C MET A 213 -13.87 -7.74 -9.30
N PHE A 214 -13.52 -6.54 -9.78
CA PHE A 214 -13.28 -6.32 -11.19
C PHE A 214 -12.11 -7.18 -11.68
N GLU A 215 -12.22 -7.71 -12.88
CA GLU A 215 -11.23 -8.59 -13.50
C GLU A 215 -11.02 -8.25 -14.97
N GLY A 216 -12.09 -7.88 -15.69
CA GLY A 216 -12.05 -7.75 -17.13
C GLY A 216 -11.53 -6.39 -17.62
N GLN A 217 -10.96 -6.38 -18.82
CA GLN A 217 -10.53 -5.14 -19.48
C GLN A 217 -11.65 -4.11 -19.60
N GLN A 218 -12.90 -4.54 -19.83
CA GLN A 218 -14.04 -3.63 -19.91
C GLN A 218 -14.32 -2.92 -18.58
N GLU A 219 -14.29 -3.64 -17.47
CA GLU A 219 -14.46 -3.08 -16.13
C GLU A 219 -13.30 -2.14 -15.80
N ALA A 220 -12.06 -2.55 -16.09
CA ALA A 220 -10.87 -1.73 -15.88
C ALA A 220 -10.92 -0.42 -16.69
N VAL A 221 -11.31 -0.49 -17.96
CA VAL A 221 -11.51 0.69 -18.82
C VAL A 221 -12.56 1.64 -18.22
N ALA A 222 -13.68 1.10 -17.75
CA ALA A 222 -14.76 1.90 -17.17
C ALA A 222 -14.31 2.57 -15.85
N LEU A 223 -13.65 1.82 -14.97
CA LEU A 223 -13.13 2.32 -13.70
C LEU A 223 -12.05 3.40 -13.91
N VAL A 224 -11.09 3.18 -14.82
CA VAL A 224 -10.04 4.16 -15.12
C VAL A 224 -10.65 5.47 -15.62
N ARG A 225 -11.65 5.42 -16.51
CA ARG A 225 -12.32 6.62 -17.02
C ARG A 225 -12.93 7.46 -15.89
N VAL A 226 -13.58 6.83 -14.92
CA VAL A 226 -14.28 7.52 -13.84
C VAL A 226 -13.35 7.97 -12.73
N ILE A 227 -12.43 7.10 -12.30
CA ILE A 227 -11.55 7.36 -11.16
C ILE A 227 -10.50 8.42 -11.52
N CYS A 228 -9.96 8.35 -12.74
CA CYS A 228 -8.90 9.28 -13.17
C CYS A 228 -9.42 10.48 -13.97
N ASP A 229 -10.73 10.54 -14.27
CA ASP A 229 -11.35 11.52 -15.17
C ASP A 229 -10.57 11.70 -16.49
N VAL A 230 -10.25 10.58 -17.15
CA VAL A 230 -9.45 10.55 -18.39
C VAL A 230 -10.26 10.07 -19.58
N ARG A 231 -9.99 10.67 -20.74
CA ARG A 231 -10.53 10.23 -22.02
C ARG A 231 -9.71 9.06 -22.56
N THR A 232 -10.33 8.21 -23.37
CA THR A 232 -9.65 7.10 -24.06
C THR A 232 -8.55 7.56 -25.02
N SER A 233 -8.57 8.83 -25.43
CA SER A 233 -7.55 9.46 -26.26
C SER A 233 -6.31 9.93 -25.47
N ASP A 234 -6.32 9.84 -24.13
CA ASP A 234 -5.17 10.20 -23.30
C ASP A 234 -4.02 9.22 -23.55
N PRO A 235 -2.79 9.68 -23.83
CA PRO A 235 -1.65 8.79 -24.09
C PRO A 235 -1.32 7.85 -22.93
N ALA A 236 -1.61 8.23 -21.69
CA ALA A 236 -1.41 7.39 -20.51
C ALA A 236 -2.54 6.36 -20.30
N PHE A 237 -3.67 6.50 -21.00
CA PHE A 237 -4.88 5.68 -20.79
C PHE A 237 -4.59 4.18 -20.87
N GLY A 238 -3.87 3.75 -21.91
CA GLY A 238 -3.50 2.35 -22.08
C GLY A 238 -2.63 1.81 -20.93
N GLY A 239 -1.73 2.64 -20.40
CA GLY A 239 -0.92 2.30 -19.23
C GLY A 239 -1.77 2.21 -17.95
N LEU A 240 -2.69 3.14 -17.74
CA LEU A 240 -3.60 3.13 -16.58
C LEU A 240 -4.47 1.88 -16.55
N VAL A 241 -4.99 1.45 -17.71
CA VAL A 241 -5.75 0.21 -17.84
C VAL A 241 -4.88 -1.01 -17.54
N LYS A 242 -3.63 -1.05 -18.03
CA LYS A 242 -2.69 -2.12 -17.71
C LYS A 242 -2.40 -2.21 -16.21
N VAL A 243 -2.19 -1.07 -15.54
CA VAL A 243 -2.02 -1.01 -14.08
C VAL A 243 -3.26 -1.57 -13.38
N ALA A 244 -4.46 -1.12 -13.77
CA ALA A 244 -5.69 -1.61 -13.16
C ALA A 244 -5.87 -3.14 -13.30
N MET A 245 -5.50 -3.70 -14.44
CA MET A 245 -5.52 -5.15 -14.69
C MET A 245 -4.47 -5.90 -13.85
N ALA A 246 -3.23 -5.39 -13.79
CA ALA A 246 -2.16 -5.99 -12.99
C ALA A 246 -2.54 -6.00 -11.50
N VAL A 247 -3.06 -4.88 -11.01
CA VAL A 247 -3.58 -4.73 -9.64
C VAL A 247 -4.69 -5.73 -9.35
N ALA A 248 -5.66 -5.91 -10.25
CA ALA A 248 -6.72 -6.92 -10.11
C ALA A 248 -6.16 -8.35 -10.04
N GLU A 249 -5.18 -8.68 -10.89
CA GLU A 249 -4.51 -9.98 -10.88
C GLU A 249 -3.79 -10.24 -9.54
N ARG A 250 -3.05 -9.25 -9.02
CA ARG A 250 -2.39 -9.33 -7.71
C ARG A 250 -3.38 -9.60 -6.58
N PHE A 251 -4.51 -8.91 -6.57
CA PHE A 251 -5.54 -9.07 -5.55
C PHE A 251 -6.17 -10.46 -5.58
N ARG A 252 -6.47 -10.97 -6.78
CA ARG A 252 -6.98 -12.33 -6.98
C ARG A 252 -6.01 -13.39 -6.47
N VAL A 253 -4.73 -13.25 -6.80
CA VAL A 253 -3.67 -14.17 -6.33
C VAL A 253 -3.57 -14.13 -4.80
N ALA A 254 -3.54 -12.94 -4.20
CA ALA A 254 -3.43 -12.77 -2.76
C ALA A 254 -4.59 -13.42 -2.00
N VAL A 255 -5.84 -13.13 -2.42
CA VAL A 255 -7.04 -13.73 -1.80
C VAL A 255 -7.11 -15.24 -2.03
N SER A 256 -6.76 -15.72 -3.23
CA SER A 256 -6.77 -17.16 -3.51
C SER A 256 -5.77 -17.93 -2.65
N ARG A 257 -4.58 -17.36 -2.40
CA ARG A 257 -3.58 -17.98 -1.51
C ARG A 257 -4.08 -18.16 -0.09
N ASP A 258 -4.80 -17.17 0.44
CA ASP A 258 -5.40 -17.27 1.76
C ASP A 258 -6.61 -18.22 1.78
N GLY A 259 -7.44 -18.20 0.74
CA GLY A 259 -8.53 -19.16 0.55
C GLY A 259 -8.05 -20.61 0.48
N ILE A 260 -6.95 -20.86 -0.23
CA ILE A 260 -6.28 -22.17 -0.28
C ILE A 260 -5.75 -22.56 1.10
N ARG A 261 -5.21 -21.61 1.88
CA ARG A 261 -4.76 -21.91 3.25
C ARG A 261 -5.93 -22.35 4.15
N VAL A 262 -7.10 -21.73 4.01
CA VAL A 262 -8.32 -22.18 4.70
C VAL A 262 -8.74 -23.58 4.22
N ALA A 263 -8.71 -23.82 2.91
CA ALA A 263 -9.03 -25.12 2.32
C ALA A 263 -8.08 -26.24 2.78
N MET A 264 -6.78 -25.97 2.88
CA MET A 264 -5.79 -26.90 3.42
C MET A 264 -6.08 -27.25 4.88
N SER A 265 -6.41 -26.26 5.72
CA SER A 265 -6.80 -26.50 7.12
C SER A 265 -8.05 -27.38 7.22
N LEU A 266 -9.01 -27.18 6.32
CA LEU A 266 -10.22 -28.00 6.28
C LEU A 266 -9.95 -29.45 5.84
N LEU A 267 -9.09 -29.63 4.83
CA LEU A 267 -8.63 -30.96 4.40
C LEU A 267 -7.86 -31.67 5.51
N ALA A 268 -6.98 -30.96 6.23
CA ALA A 268 -6.24 -31.51 7.35
C ALA A 268 -7.18 -32.00 8.47
N GLY A 269 -8.26 -31.25 8.76
CA GLY A 269 -9.29 -31.66 9.70
C GLY A 269 -10.19 -32.81 9.21
N SER A 270 -10.07 -33.19 7.94
CA SER A 270 -10.85 -34.26 7.28
C SER A 270 -9.95 -35.41 6.80
N ASP A 271 -8.81 -35.63 7.45
CA ASP A 271 -7.83 -36.68 7.12
C ASP A 271 -7.34 -36.68 5.65
N GLY A 272 -7.43 -35.53 4.98
CA GLY A 272 -7.08 -35.35 3.57
C GLY A 272 -8.14 -35.80 2.58
N ASP A 273 -9.35 -36.18 3.02
CA ASP A 273 -10.48 -36.51 2.14
C ASP A 273 -11.25 -35.25 1.72
N ILE A 274 -11.21 -34.96 0.42
CA ILE A 274 -11.93 -33.83 -0.18
C ILE A 274 -13.45 -33.96 -0.06
N HIS A 275 -14.00 -35.17 -0.11
CA HIS A 275 -15.44 -35.39 -0.01
C HIS A 275 -15.93 -35.10 1.41
N GLN A 276 -15.18 -35.55 2.42
CA GLN A 276 -15.45 -35.24 3.81
C GLN A 276 -15.30 -33.74 4.08
N ALA A 277 -14.22 -33.11 3.60
CA ALA A 277 -14.01 -31.66 3.74
C ALA A 277 -15.14 -30.86 3.09
N ARG A 278 -15.60 -31.23 1.89
CA ARG A 278 -16.77 -30.61 1.23
C ARG A 278 -18.04 -30.80 2.03
N GLN A 279 -18.27 -31.98 2.61
CA GLN A 279 -19.44 -32.21 3.46
C GLN A 279 -19.40 -31.38 4.73
N MET A 280 -18.25 -31.29 5.39
CA MET A 280 -18.02 -30.45 6.57
C MET A 280 -18.29 -28.99 6.25
N PHE A 281 -17.75 -28.48 5.13
CA PHE A 281 -17.97 -27.12 4.66
C PHE A 281 -19.46 -26.82 4.38
N MET A 282 -20.16 -27.74 3.72
CA MET A 282 -21.55 -27.49 3.31
C MET A 282 -22.57 -27.70 4.43
N LYS A 283 -22.31 -28.62 5.36
CA LYS A 283 -23.29 -28.99 6.41
C LYS A 283 -22.99 -28.34 7.76
N GLU A 284 -21.72 -28.17 8.13
CA GLU A 284 -21.35 -27.73 9.48
C GLU A 284 -21.02 -26.24 9.56
N TRP A 285 -20.57 -25.63 8.45
CA TRP A 285 -20.29 -24.19 8.45
C TRP A 285 -21.57 -23.38 8.26
N THR A 286 -21.89 -22.57 9.25
CA THR A 286 -23.00 -21.61 9.16
C THR A 286 -22.66 -20.49 8.17
N ALA A 287 -23.70 -19.84 7.64
CA ALA A 287 -23.56 -18.63 6.81
C ALA A 287 -22.70 -17.56 7.52
N GLU A 288 -22.92 -17.37 8.83
CA GLU A 288 -22.15 -16.42 9.65
C GLU A 288 -20.65 -16.78 9.69
N ARG A 289 -20.32 -18.07 9.87
CA ARG A 289 -18.92 -18.53 9.84
C ARG A 289 -18.29 -18.28 8.47
N LYS A 290 -18.98 -18.60 7.38
CA LYS A 290 -18.50 -18.35 6.01
C LYS A 290 -18.25 -16.86 5.75
N SER A 291 -19.20 -16.01 6.14
CA SER A 291 -19.06 -14.55 6.06
C SER A 291 -17.86 -14.05 6.86
N GLN A 292 -17.68 -14.55 8.10
CA GLN A 292 -16.57 -14.15 8.96
C GLN A 292 -15.20 -14.59 8.41
N GLU A 293 -15.09 -15.80 7.86
CA GLU A 293 -13.85 -16.30 7.25
C GLU A 293 -13.48 -15.48 6.01
N LEU A 294 -14.45 -15.22 5.12
CA LEU A 294 -14.22 -14.36 3.95
C LEU A 294 -13.82 -12.93 4.38
N ALA A 295 -14.48 -12.38 5.40
CA ALA A 295 -14.14 -11.08 5.95
C ALA A 295 -12.70 -11.05 6.49
N THR A 296 -12.27 -12.12 7.16
CA THR A 296 -10.91 -12.24 7.70
C THR A 296 -9.89 -12.24 6.57
N ILE A 297 -10.16 -12.95 5.47
CA ILE A 297 -9.31 -12.92 4.27
C ILE A 297 -9.24 -11.50 3.70
N PHE A 298 -10.37 -10.81 3.50
CA PHE A 298 -10.33 -9.45 2.96
C PHE A 298 -9.68 -8.44 3.89
N GLN A 299 -9.97 -8.46 5.19
CA GLN A 299 -9.36 -7.51 6.15
C GLN A 299 -7.85 -7.63 6.21
N ARG A 300 -7.30 -8.83 5.99
CA ARG A 300 -5.86 -9.06 5.96
C ARG A 300 -5.16 -8.32 4.82
N TRP A 301 -5.78 -8.25 3.64
CA TRP A 301 -5.21 -7.60 2.45
C TRP A 301 -5.72 -6.16 2.23
N PHE A 302 -6.92 -5.88 2.71
CA PHE A 302 -7.66 -4.63 2.54
C PHE A 302 -8.16 -4.12 3.90
N PRO A 303 -7.32 -3.45 4.72
CA PRO A 303 -7.69 -3.04 6.08
C PRO A 303 -8.90 -2.10 6.16
N LEU A 304 -9.21 -1.40 5.06
CA LEU A 304 -10.37 -0.52 4.95
C LEU A 304 -11.69 -1.27 4.69
N TYR A 305 -11.63 -2.57 4.38
CA TYR A 305 -12.82 -3.40 4.21
C TYR A 305 -13.53 -3.62 5.54
N LYS A 306 -14.84 -3.32 5.56
CA LYS A 306 -15.69 -3.52 6.73
C LYS A 306 -16.85 -4.43 6.34
N LEU A 307 -17.04 -5.51 7.10
CA LEU A 307 -18.06 -6.52 6.86
C LEU A 307 -19.49 -5.93 6.89
N ASN A 308 -19.71 -4.85 7.65
CA ASN A 308 -21.02 -4.24 7.86
C ASN A 308 -20.96 -2.70 7.95
N GLY A 309 -21.43 -1.99 6.93
CA GLY A 309 -21.70 -0.56 7.00
C GLY A 309 -23.13 -0.30 7.49
N ARG A 310 -23.35 -0.13 8.80
CA ARG A 310 -24.60 0.33 9.49
C ARG A 310 -25.96 -0.33 9.14
N ARG A 311 -26.11 -1.11 8.07
CA ARG A 311 -27.32 -1.87 7.70
C ARG A 311 -26.90 -3.24 7.19
N LYS A 312 -27.53 -4.28 7.75
CA LYS A 312 -27.35 -5.67 7.30
C LYS A 312 -28.12 -5.83 6.00
N ASP A 313 -27.41 -5.75 4.89
CA ASP A 313 -27.98 -5.95 3.55
C ASP A 313 -27.93 -7.45 3.25
N SER A 314 -29.08 -8.11 3.30
CA SER A 314 -29.18 -9.57 3.12
C SER A 314 -28.60 -10.03 1.78
N ASP A 315 -28.75 -9.19 0.75
CA ASP A 315 -28.46 -9.56 -0.63
C ASP A 315 -26.94 -9.49 -0.90
N GLU A 316 -26.24 -8.53 -0.27
CA GLU A 316 -24.78 -8.46 -0.30
C GLU A 316 -24.14 -9.63 0.45
N GLU A 317 -24.70 -9.99 1.61
CA GLU A 317 -24.23 -11.12 2.41
C GLU A 317 -24.42 -12.44 1.65
N GLU A 318 -25.58 -12.62 1.03
CA GLU A 318 -25.87 -13.79 0.19
C GLU A 318 -24.90 -13.89 -0.99
N THR A 319 -24.64 -12.78 -1.70
CA THR A 319 -23.71 -12.75 -2.84
C THR A 319 -22.29 -13.15 -2.42
N ARG A 320 -21.82 -12.67 -1.25
CA ARG A 320 -20.51 -13.02 -0.68
C ARG A 320 -20.42 -14.50 -0.33
N ILE A 321 -21.48 -15.08 0.24
CA ILE A 321 -21.53 -16.50 0.57
C ILE A 321 -21.52 -17.35 -0.70
N ILE A 322 -22.31 -16.98 -1.72
CA ILE A 322 -22.33 -17.68 -3.02
C ILE A 322 -20.95 -17.67 -3.66
N PHE A 323 -20.25 -16.52 -3.63
CA PHE A 323 -18.87 -16.42 -4.07
C PHE A 323 -17.97 -17.38 -3.29
N PHE A 324 -18.01 -17.32 -1.96
CA PHE A 324 -17.14 -18.12 -1.10
C PHE A 324 -17.35 -19.61 -1.29
N ASP A 325 -18.60 -20.06 -1.46
CA ASP A 325 -18.92 -21.47 -1.71
C ASP A 325 -18.34 -21.96 -3.04
N ALA A 326 -18.49 -21.17 -4.12
CA ALA A 326 -17.94 -21.50 -5.42
C ALA A 326 -16.39 -21.49 -5.41
N ALA A 327 -15.80 -20.48 -4.78
CA ALA A 327 -14.35 -20.35 -4.66
C ALA A 327 -13.76 -21.49 -3.81
N MET A 328 -14.37 -21.82 -2.68
CA MET A 328 -13.92 -22.89 -1.77
C MET A 328 -13.93 -24.26 -2.44
N ALA A 329 -14.92 -24.56 -3.29
CA ALA A 329 -14.95 -25.82 -4.04
C ALA A 329 -13.70 -25.99 -4.93
N THR A 330 -13.22 -24.89 -5.52
CA THR A 330 -12.01 -24.85 -6.34
C THR A 330 -10.75 -24.84 -5.49
N TRP A 331 -10.70 -24.04 -4.42
CA TRP A 331 -9.56 -24.01 -3.49
C TRP A 331 -9.31 -25.36 -2.82
N LEU A 332 -10.37 -26.11 -2.48
CA LEU A 332 -10.26 -27.49 -1.98
C LEU A 332 -9.65 -28.43 -3.02
N GLN A 333 -9.97 -28.26 -4.30
CA GLN A 333 -9.36 -29.05 -5.36
C GLN A 333 -7.85 -28.75 -5.47
N ILE A 334 -7.49 -27.46 -5.50
CA ILE A 334 -6.08 -27.04 -5.53
C ILE A 334 -5.33 -27.56 -4.29
N ALA A 335 -5.94 -27.45 -3.11
CA ALA A 335 -5.34 -27.92 -1.86
C ALA A 335 -5.17 -29.45 -1.83
N GLN A 336 -6.12 -30.20 -2.42
CA GLN A 336 -5.98 -31.65 -2.58
C GLN A 336 -4.82 -32.00 -3.53
N ASP A 337 -4.72 -31.31 -4.67
CA ASP A 337 -3.64 -31.51 -5.63
C ASP A 337 -2.28 -31.27 -4.95
N LEU A 338 -2.12 -30.15 -4.23
CA LEU A 338 -0.92 -29.84 -3.44
C LEU A 338 -0.60 -30.89 -2.38
N HIS A 339 -1.61 -31.37 -1.65
CA HIS A 339 -1.43 -32.42 -0.65
C HIS A 339 -0.95 -33.74 -1.27
N LEU A 340 -1.47 -34.11 -2.44
CA LEU A 340 -1.04 -35.30 -3.18
C LEU A 340 0.42 -35.17 -3.67
N PHE A 341 0.80 -34.02 -4.22
CA PHE A 341 2.18 -33.77 -4.65
C PHE A 341 3.16 -33.75 -3.46
N SER A 342 2.77 -33.14 -2.33
CA SER A 342 3.58 -33.14 -1.10
C SER A 342 3.75 -34.54 -0.52
N ARG A 343 2.69 -35.38 -0.54
CA ARG A 343 2.76 -36.78 -0.07
C ARG A 343 3.69 -37.63 -0.93
N ASN A 344 3.79 -37.35 -2.23
CA ASN A 344 4.71 -38.04 -3.14
C ASN A 344 6.17 -37.59 -2.99
N MET A 345 6.44 -36.45 -2.34
CA MET A 345 7.79 -35.97 -1.98
C MET A 345 8.26 -36.41 -0.58
N LYS A 346 7.50 -37.27 0.12
CA LYS A 346 7.86 -37.79 1.46
C LYS A 346 8.98 -38.84 1.45
N ASP A 347 10.16 -38.44 0.99
CA ASP A 347 11.45 -38.94 1.51
C ASP A 347 12.15 -37.87 2.38
N VAL A 348 11.54 -36.70 2.60
CA VAL A 348 12.08 -35.68 3.53
C VAL A 348 11.05 -35.33 4.60
N ASN A 349 11.54 -35.37 5.83
CA ASN A 349 10.81 -35.65 7.05
C ASN A 349 10.18 -34.39 7.67
N THR A 350 9.15 -33.81 7.04
CA THR A 350 8.39 -32.68 7.59
C THR A 350 6.89 -32.84 7.34
N GLY A 351 6.14 -33.25 8.36
CA GLY A 351 4.68 -33.30 8.29
C GLY A 351 4.09 -31.89 8.18
N TRP A 352 3.13 -31.68 7.27
CA TRP A 352 2.21 -30.54 7.06
C TRP A 352 2.73 -29.07 7.21
N GLY A 353 3.95 -28.83 7.67
CA GLY A 353 4.40 -27.55 8.20
C GLY A 353 5.00 -26.60 7.17
N HIS A 354 5.26 -27.07 5.95
CA HIS A 354 5.75 -26.24 4.85
C HIS A 354 5.21 -26.74 3.51
N ILE A 355 3.90 -26.57 3.29
CA ILE A 355 3.34 -26.67 1.94
C ILE A 355 3.55 -25.31 1.28
N GLU A 356 4.42 -25.26 0.26
CA GLU A 356 4.56 -24.06 -0.57
C GLU A 356 3.24 -23.78 -1.28
N LEU A 357 2.75 -22.54 -1.16
CA LEU A 357 1.52 -22.12 -1.82
C LEU A 357 1.80 -21.88 -3.31
N PRO A 358 0.81 -22.14 -4.19
CA PRO A 358 0.97 -21.98 -5.63
C PRO A 358 1.49 -20.60 -6.05
N GLU A 359 2.29 -20.61 -7.10
CA GLU A 359 2.71 -19.38 -7.77
C GLU A 359 1.55 -18.72 -8.52
N ALA A 360 1.67 -17.42 -8.81
CA ALA A 360 0.65 -16.67 -9.54
C ALA A 360 0.30 -17.31 -10.90
N ALA A 361 1.30 -17.85 -11.61
CA ALA A 361 1.12 -18.49 -12.90
C ALA A 361 0.29 -19.78 -12.83
N GLU A 362 0.38 -20.52 -11.73
CA GLU A 362 -0.39 -21.75 -11.51
C GLU A 362 -1.85 -21.42 -11.18
N LEU A 363 -2.05 -20.43 -10.29
CA LEU A 363 -3.39 -19.96 -9.91
C LEU A 363 -4.18 -19.42 -11.09
N LYS A 364 -3.51 -18.79 -12.05
CA LYS A 364 -4.12 -18.25 -13.27
C LYS A 364 -4.91 -19.29 -14.07
N ARG A 365 -4.57 -20.57 -13.95
CA ARG A 365 -5.30 -21.68 -14.62
C ARG A 365 -6.66 -21.97 -13.99
N TYR A 366 -6.81 -21.64 -12.71
CA TYR A 366 -8.03 -21.86 -11.92
C TYR A 366 -8.88 -20.60 -11.79
N ASP A 367 -8.38 -19.45 -12.26
CA ASP A 367 -9.07 -18.16 -12.17
C ASP A 367 -10.51 -18.21 -12.72
N PRO A 368 -10.79 -18.79 -13.91
CA PRO A 368 -12.15 -18.84 -14.43
C PRO A 368 -13.14 -19.59 -13.53
N GLN A 369 -12.66 -20.56 -12.73
CA GLN A 369 -13.47 -21.34 -11.81
C GLN A 369 -13.62 -20.63 -10.46
N VAL A 370 -12.52 -20.08 -9.90
CA VAL A 370 -12.54 -19.36 -8.62
C VAL A 370 -13.41 -18.10 -8.71
N TRP A 371 -13.26 -17.33 -9.79
CA TRP A 371 -13.87 -16.01 -9.94
C TRP A 371 -15.17 -16.02 -10.75
N GLN A 372 -15.71 -17.21 -11.05
CA GLN A 372 -16.95 -17.37 -11.82
C GLN A 372 -18.15 -16.67 -11.15
N ARG A 373 -18.22 -16.74 -9.83
CA ARG A 373 -19.30 -16.18 -9.00
C ARG A 373 -18.83 -14.95 -8.23
N ARG A 374 -17.84 -14.23 -8.75
CA ARG A 374 -17.29 -13.02 -8.12
C ARG A 374 -18.36 -11.97 -7.89
N ILE A 375 -18.09 -11.06 -6.97
CA ILE A 375 -18.95 -9.93 -6.66
C ILE A 375 -18.76 -8.89 -7.77
N SER A 376 -19.73 -8.75 -8.65
CA SER A 376 -19.73 -7.76 -9.73
C SER A 376 -21.15 -7.28 -10.03
N PRO A 377 -21.33 -6.00 -10.42
CA PRO A 377 -22.60 -5.52 -10.94
C PRO A 377 -22.96 -6.25 -12.25
N PRO A 378 -24.24 -6.27 -12.63
CA PRO A 378 -24.66 -6.75 -13.95
C PRO A 378 -23.85 -6.08 -15.08
N PRO A 379 -23.41 -6.81 -16.12
CA PRO A 379 -22.60 -6.24 -17.20
C PRO A 379 -23.23 -5.02 -17.87
N ALA A 380 -24.57 -5.02 -18.00
CA ALA A 380 -25.32 -3.90 -18.58
C ALA A 380 -25.23 -2.62 -17.72
N SER A 381 -25.09 -2.75 -16.39
CA SER A 381 -25.04 -1.60 -15.49
C SER A 381 -23.62 -1.08 -15.25
N VAL A 382 -22.56 -1.80 -15.66
CA VAL A 382 -21.17 -1.36 -15.49
C VAL A 382 -20.95 0.02 -16.13
N GLY A 383 -21.45 0.19 -17.36
CA GLY A 383 -21.36 1.47 -18.07
C GLY A 383 -22.06 2.60 -17.31
N ASP A 384 -23.29 2.35 -16.85
CA ASP A 384 -24.13 3.31 -16.13
C ASP A 384 -23.54 3.70 -14.76
N LEU A 385 -23.04 2.71 -14.02
CA LEU A 385 -22.33 2.92 -12.75
C LEU A 385 -21.05 3.72 -12.95
N CYS A 386 -20.37 3.48 -14.07
CA CYS A 386 -19.14 4.18 -14.44
C CYS A 386 -19.37 5.38 -15.38
N VAL A 387 -20.50 6.08 -15.28
CA VAL A 387 -20.67 7.38 -15.94
C VAL A 387 -20.08 8.50 -15.09
N HIS A 388 -20.30 8.44 -13.77
CA HIS A 388 -19.86 9.46 -12.82
C HIS A 388 -19.41 8.81 -11.52
N ILE A 389 -18.44 9.45 -10.85
CA ILE A 389 -17.94 8.93 -9.58
C ILE A 389 -19.02 8.85 -8.51
N ASN A 390 -19.95 9.81 -8.47
CA ASN A 390 -21.07 9.79 -7.51
C ASN A 390 -21.96 8.55 -7.68
N SER A 391 -22.16 8.07 -8.91
CA SER A 391 -22.92 6.84 -9.18
C SER A 391 -22.18 5.63 -8.61
N LEU A 392 -20.86 5.57 -8.82
CA LEU A 392 -19.99 4.53 -8.29
C LEU A 392 -19.94 4.56 -6.75
N GLU A 393 -19.81 5.75 -6.14
CA GLU A 393 -19.83 5.95 -4.69
C GLU A 393 -21.17 5.55 -4.07
N GLY A 394 -22.27 5.88 -4.73
CA GLY A 394 -23.62 5.50 -4.31
C GLY A 394 -23.81 3.97 -4.32
N TYR A 395 -23.33 3.30 -5.36
CA TYR A 395 -23.39 1.85 -5.47
C TYR A 395 -22.48 1.14 -4.45
N LEU A 396 -21.23 1.59 -4.32
CA LEU A 396 -20.25 0.99 -3.41
C LEU A 396 -20.40 1.46 -1.95
N ARG A 397 -21.26 2.46 -1.69
CA ARG A 397 -21.43 3.11 -0.39
C ARG A 397 -20.10 3.67 0.17
N LEU A 398 -19.26 4.20 -0.72
CA LEU A 398 -17.93 4.75 -0.40
C LEU A 398 -17.88 6.25 -0.76
N PRO A 399 -18.12 7.18 0.17
CA PRO A 399 -18.29 8.61 -0.13
C PRO A 399 -17.01 9.40 -0.51
N HIS A 400 -15.87 8.72 -0.68
CA HIS A 400 -14.55 9.36 -0.83
C HIS A 400 -13.64 8.61 -1.80
N LEU A 401 -14.16 8.10 -2.93
CA LEU A 401 -13.38 7.24 -3.83
C LEU A 401 -12.19 7.95 -4.49
N THR A 402 -12.19 9.28 -4.59
CA THR A 402 -11.18 10.10 -5.33
C THR A 402 -10.17 10.89 -4.50
N VAL A 403 -10.14 10.78 -3.17
CA VAL A 403 -9.21 11.60 -2.36
C VAL A 403 -7.76 11.17 -2.53
#